data_AF-A0A8J1Z5P0-F1
#
_entry.id   AF-A0A8J1Z5P0-F1
#
_cell.length_a   1.000
_cell.length_b   1.000
_cell.length_c   1.000
_cell.angle_alpha   90.00
_cell.angle_beta   90.00
_cell.angle_gamma   90.00
#
_symmetry.space_group_name_H-M   'P 1'
#
loop_
_entity.id
_entity.type
_entity.pdbx_description
1 polymer ?
#
loop_
_entity_poly.entity_id
_entity_poly.type
_entity_poly.pdbx_seq_one_letter_code
_entity_poly.pdbx_strand_id
1 'polypeptide(L)'
;MGFLTYVVLITLHMSLTDEFHPDVFATIFKWSILLAVVENGVGKIVFMSINSSVAIMDLIAFNGYKYVTLSILSLLLMFLPWVVFWVFFAYLAAAAVFAEWRFLSSYQPYSSDHAREMGIAANTGVLHKQVILVLSCLQVLCIWFMLPSFSGGAKPGDINVGNRR
;
A
#
# COMPACT_ATOMS: atom_id res chain seq x y z
N MET A 1 -4.75 -10.77 -4.77
CA MET A 1 -3.46 -11.45 -5.05
C MET A 1 -2.25 -10.68 -4.51
N GLY A 2 -2.16 -9.35 -4.67
CA GLY A 2 -0.99 -8.57 -4.19
C GLY A 2 -0.66 -8.69 -2.69
N PHE A 3 -1.66 -8.82 -1.82
CA PHE A 3 -1.44 -9.02 -0.39
C PHE A 3 -0.66 -10.31 -0.08
N LEU A 4 -1.09 -11.43 -0.66
CA LEU A 4 -0.43 -12.73 -0.45
C LEU A 4 1.00 -12.73 -1.00
N THR A 5 1.24 -12.09 -2.15
CA THR A 5 2.59 -12.00 -2.72
C THR A 5 3.52 -11.22 -1.80
N TYR A 6 3.06 -10.10 -1.24
CA TYR A 6 3.84 -9.34 -0.26
C TYR A 6 4.18 -10.18 0.97
N VAL A 7 3.19 -10.89 1.52
CA VAL A 7 3.36 -11.74 2.70
C VAL A 7 4.31 -12.92 2.44
N VAL A 8 4.31 -13.50 1.24
CA VAL A 8 5.25 -14.57 0.87
C VAL A 8 6.67 -14.03 0.63
N LEU A 9 6.80 -12.85 0.03
CA LEU A 9 8.11 -12.25 -0.24
C LEU A 9 8.80 -11.82 1.05
N ILE A 10 8.06 -11.27 2.01
CA ILE A 10 8.64 -10.86 3.28
C ILE A 10 9.07 -12.07 4.12
N THR A 11 8.31 -13.17 4.12
CA THR A 11 8.73 -14.40 4.80
C THR A 11 9.92 -15.05 4.13
N LEU A 12 9.99 -15.03 2.80
CA LEU A 12 11.14 -15.53 2.04
C LEU A 12 12.39 -14.72 2.40
N HIS A 13 12.29 -13.39 2.45
CA HIS A 13 13.40 -12.53 2.85
C HIS A 13 13.88 -12.83 4.28
N MET A 14 12.95 -12.99 5.23
CA MET A 14 13.27 -13.36 6.61
C MET A 14 13.90 -14.75 6.72
N SER A 15 13.43 -15.71 5.92
CA SER A 15 13.99 -17.07 5.85
C SER A 15 15.43 -17.09 5.34
N LEU A 16 15.81 -16.13 4.48
CA LEU A 16 17.19 -16.03 3.97
C LEU A 16 18.15 -15.32 4.92
N THR A 17 17.62 -14.56 5.87
CA THR A 17 18.40 -13.84 6.89
C THR A 17 18.52 -14.66 8.19
N ASP A 18 18.01 -15.89 8.22
CA ASP A 18 18.02 -16.81 9.37
C ASP A 18 17.28 -16.28 10.63
N GLU A 19 16.45 -15.23 10.46
CA GLU A 19 15.64 -14.60 11.51
C GLU A 19 14.17 -15.07 11.47
N PHE A 20 13.91 -16.26 10.94
CA PHE A 20 12.54 -16.74 10.74
C PHE A 20 11.85 -17.09 12.07
N HIS A 21 11.11 -16.12 12.61
CA HIS A 21 10.23 -16.30 13.76
C HIS A 21 8.77 -16.32 13.30
N PRO A 22 8.00 -17.39 13.57
CA PRO A 22 6.60 -17.49 13.14
C PRO A 22 5.70 -16.39 13.76
N ASP A 23 6.09 -15.85 14.91
CA ASP A 23 5.39 -14.74 15.56
C ASP A 23 5.46 -13.42 14.77
N VAL A 24 6.58 -13.16 14.10
CA VAL A 24 6.74 -11.95 13.29
C VAL A 24 5.86 -12.01 12.04
N PHE A 25 5.78 -13.19 11.41
CA PHE A 25 4.85 -13.43 10.29
C PHE A 25 3.40 -13.15 10.69
N ALA A 26 2.95 -13.75 11.80
CA ALA A 26 1.59 -13.57 12.29
C ALA A 26 1.30 -12.10 12.63
N THR A 27 2.30 -11.40 13.16
CA THR A 27 2.21 -9.97 13.49
C THR A 27 2.05 -9.11 12.24
N ILE A 28 2.91 -9.29 11.22
CA ILE A 28 2.84 -8.55 9.95
C ILE A 28 1.50 -8.81 9.27
N PHE A 29 1.05 -10.06 9.22
CA PHE A 29 -0.22 -10.44 8.61
C PHE A 29 -1.41 -9.76 9.30
N LYS A 30 -1.48 -9.82 10.63
CA LYS A 30 -2.53 -9.18 11.43
C LYS A 30 -2.54 -7.66 11.23
N TRP A 31 -1.38 -7.02 11.30
CA TRP A 31 -1.26 -5.56 11.11
C TRP A 31 -1.68 -5.12 9.71
N SER A 32 -1.28 -5.88 8.68
CA SER A 32 -1.64 -5.58 7.29
C SER A 32 -3.14 -5.65 7.06
N ILE A 33 -3.80 -6.69 7.59
CA ILE A 33 -5.26 -6.83 7.50
C ILE A 33 -5.96 -5.70 8.26
N LEU A 34 -5.53 -5.44 9.49
CA LEU A 34 -6.11 -4.38 10.32
C LEU A 34 -6.01 -3.03 9.62
N LEU A 35 -4.83 -2.69 9.09
CA LEU A 35 -4.59 -1.44 8.39
C LEU A 35 -5.42 -1.34 7.11
N ALA A 36 -5.56 -2.42 6.34
CA ALA A 36 -6.46 -2.45 5.19
C ALA A 36 -7.93 -2.20 5.57
N VAL A 37 -8.42 -2.84 6.63
CA VAL A 37 -9.81 -2.68 7.08
C VAL A 37 -10.06 -1.24 7.53
N VAL A 38 -9.14 -0.67 8.32
CA VAL A 38 -9.23 0.71 8.78
C VAL A 38 -9.20 1.69 7.61
N GLU A 39 -8.28 1.52 6.66
CA GLU A 39 -8.15 2.41 5.50
C GLU A 39 -9.39 2.38 4.60
N ASN A 40 -9.93 1.19 4.31
CA ASN A 40 -11.17 1.07 3.54
C ASN A 40 -12.38 1.64 4.29
N GLY A 41 -12.43 1.47 5.61
CA GLY A 41 -13.46 2.04 6.47
C GLY A 41 -13.41 3.57 6.48
N VAL A 42 -12.23 4.15 6.71
CA VAL A 42 -12.02 5.61 6.67
C VAL A 42 -12.35 6.16 5.28
N GLY A 43 -11.89 5.51 4.21
CA GLY A 43 -12.23 5.89 2.84
C GLY A 43 -13.74 5.94 2.61
N LYS A 44 -14.49 4.92 3.06
CA LYS A 44 -15.95 4.90 2.92
C LYS A 44 -16.64 6.02 3.71
N ILE A 45 -16.22 6.28 4.95
CA ILE A 45 -16.78 7.35 5.79
C ILE A 45 -16.53 8.72 5.15
N VAL A 46 -15.33 8.93 4.63
CA VAL A 46 -14.94 10.17 3.95
C VAL A 46 -15.78 10.40 2.70
N PHE A 47 -15.96 9.39 1.84
CA PHE A 47 -16.82 9.52 0.65
C PHE A 47 -18.30 9.73 0.99
N MET A 48 -18.79 9.07 2.04
CA MET A 48 -20.16 9.27 2.54
C MET A 48 -20.39 10.70 3.03
N SER A 49 -19.39 11.30 3.70
CA SER A 49 -19.46 12.68 4.19
C SER A 49 -19.57 13.72 3.07
N ILE A 50 -19.19 13.36 1.85
CA ILE A 50 -19.18 14.26 0.66
C ILE A 50 -20.42 14.00 -0.21
N ASN A 51 -21.39 13.20 0.25
CA ASN A 51 -22.55 12.76 -0.53
C ASN A 51 -22.15 12.11 -1.87
N SER A 52 -20.99 11.44 -1.88
CA SER A 52 -20.44 10.79 -3.05
C SER A 52 -20.56 9.27 -2.87
N SER A 53 -21.39 8.62 -3.69
CA SER A 53 -21.50 7.15 -3.65
C SER A 53 -20.35 6.52 -4.44
N VAL A 54 -19.32 6.06 -3.72
CA VAL A 54 -18.28 5.18 -4.28
C VAL A 54 -18.54 3.74 -3.81
N ALA A 55 -18.48 2.81 -4.75
CA ALA A 55 -18.61 1.39 -4.44
C ALA A 55 -17.46 0.95 -3.53
N ILE A 56 -17.78 0.23 -2.45
CA ILE A 56 -16.76 -0.29 -1.51
C ILE A 56 -15.79 -1.23 -2.25
N MET A 57 -16.28 -1.95 -3.25
CA MET A 57 -15.46 -2.84 -4.07
C MET A 57 -14.34 -2.12 -4.82
N ASP A 58 -14.62 -0.90 -5.31
CA ASP A 58 -13.63 -0.09 -6.02
C ASP A 58 -12.59 0.49 -5.05
N LEU A 59 -13.02 0.91 -3.86
CA LEU A 59 -12.13 1.32 -2.77
C LEU A 59 -11.16 0.20 -2.38
N ILE A 60 -11.67 -1.03 -2.23
CA ILE A 60 -10.84 -2.21 -1.92
C ILE A 60 -9.86 -2.50 -3.06
N ALA A 61 -10.30 -2.38 -4.31
CA ALA A 61 -9.45 -2.60 -5.47
C ALA A 61 -8.31 -1.57 -5.55
N PHE A 62 -8.60 -0.29 -5.33
CA PHE A 62 -7.59 0.77 -5.36
C PHE A 62 -6.63 0.71 -4.17
N ASN A 63 -7.14 0.51 -2.95
CA ASN A 63 -6.29 0.31 -1.78
C ASN A 63 -5.45 -0.97 -1.86
N GLY A 64 -5.92 -1.98 -2.60
CA GLY A 64 -5.19 -3.22 -2.84
C GLY A 64 -3.92 -3.05 -3.68
N TYR A 65 -3.83 -2.01 -4.51
CA TYR A 65 -2.70 -1.81 -5.41
C TYR A 65 -1.38 -1.52 -4.67
N LYS A 66 -1.44 -0.93 -3.46
CA LYS A 66 -0.25 -0.66 -2.65
C LYS A 66 0.56 -1.93 -2.33
N TYR A 67 -0.10 -3.08 -2.22
CA TYR A 67 0.57 -4.34 -1.94
C TYR A 67 1.43 -4.83 -3.12
N VAL A 68 1.08 -4.45 -4.35
CA VAL A 68 1.92 -4.72 -5.53
C VAL A 68 3.19 -3.89 -5.46
N THR A 69 3.06 -2.61 -5.15
CA THR A 69 4.18 -1.68 -4.92
C THR A 69 5.10 -2.20 -3.82
N LEU A 70 4.54 -2.63 -2.68
CA LEU A 70 5.28 -3.23 -1.57
C LEU A 70 5.96 -4.55 -1.97
N SER A 71 5.31 -5.40 -2.77
CA SER A 71 5.91 -6.65 -3.27
C SER A 71 7.15 -6.37 -4.13
N ILE A 72 7.07 -5.42 -5.05
CA ILE A 72 8.20 -5.01 -5.90
C ILE A 72 9.32 -4.42 -5.05
N LEU A 73 8.98 -3.60 -4.06
CA LEU A 73 9.95 -2.98 -3.18
C LEU A 73 10.68 -4.01 -2.29
N SER A 74 9.96 -5.00 -1.76
CA SER A 74 10.55 -6.13 -1.02
C SER A 74 11.50 -6.96 -1.89
N LEU A 75 11.18 -7.15 -3.18
CA LEU A 75 12.09 -7.80 -4.13
C LEU A 75 13.33 -6.95 -4.37
N LEU A 76 13.18 -5.64 -4.58
CA LEU A 76 14.31 -4.74 -4.83
C LEU A 76 15.28 -4.70 -3.65
N LEU A 77 14.78 -4.71 -2.42
CA LEU A 77 15.61 -4.74 -1.22
C LEU A 77 16.58 -5.94 -1.21
N MET A 78 16.16 -7.05 -1.78
CA MET A 78 16.93 -8.29 -1.83
C MET A 78 18.16 -8.19 -2.76
N PHE A 79 18.15 -7.27 -3.73
CA PHE A 79 19.20 -7.13 -4.76
C PHE A 79 19.93 -5.79 -4.72
N LEU A 80 19.37 -4.74 -4.10
CA LEU A 80 19.90 -3.37 -4.17
C LEU A 80 20.58 -2.89 -2.89
N PRO A 81 21.64 -2.06 -3.01
CA PRO A 81 22.21 -1.34 -1.88
C PRO A 81 21.23 -0.27 -1.34
N TRP A 82 21.32 0.00 -0.03
CA TRP A 82 20.41 0.86 0.74
C TRP A 82 20.12 2.24 0.13
N VAL A 83 21.11 2.85 -0.52
CA VAL A 83 20.94 4.19 -1.12
C VAL A 83 20.02 4.17 -2.33
N VAL A 84 20.15 3.14 -3.18
CA VAL A 84 19.35 2.99 -4.39
C VAL A 84 17.91 2.60 -4.03
N PHE A 85 17.74 1.85 -2.95
CA PHE A 85 16.44 1.50 -2.38
C PHE A 85 15.57 2.73 -2.08
N TRP A 86 16.12 3.79 -1.47
CA TRP A 86 15.36 5.01 -1.16
C TRP A 86 14.85 5.75 -2.40
N VAL A 87 15.61 5.72 -3.50
CA VAL A 87 15.20 6.32 -4.77
C VAL A 87 14.05 5.53 -5.38
N PHE A 88 14.15 4.19 -5.39
CA PHE A 88 13.06 3.33 -5.86
C PHE A 88 11.82 3.43 -4.96
N PHE A 89 12.00 3.55 -3.64
CA PHE A 89 10.92 3.79 -2.71
C PHE A 89 10.15 5.06 -3.07
N ALA A 90 10.85 6.19 -3.22
CA ALA A 90 10.22 7.47 -3.57
C ALA A 90 9.50 7.40 -4.93
N TYR A 91 10.13 6.76 -5.92
CA TYR A 91 9.55 6.58 -7.25
C TYR A 91 8.28 5.73 -7.22
N LEU A 92 8.33 4.57 -6.57
CA LEU A 92 7.22 3.62 -6.47
C LEU A 92 6.08 4.16 -5.61
N ALA A 93 6.39 4.88 -4.52
CA ALA A 93 5.40 5.58 -3.72
C ALA A 93 4.69 6.66 -4.53
N ALA A 94 5.44 7.52 -5.24
CA ALA A 94 4.85 8.55 -6.09
C ALA A 94 4.00 7.96 -7.22
N ALA A 95 4.45 6.86 -7.83
CA ALA A 95 3.70 6.15 -8.86
C ALA A 95 2.38 5.56 -8.32
N ALA A 96 2.38 5.01 -7.10
CA ALA A 96 1.18 4.47 -6.47
C ALA A 96 0.13 5.56 -6.21
N VAL A 97 0.55 6.69 -5.61
CA VAL A 97 -0.30 7.87 -5.40
C VAL A 97 -0.87 8.40 -6.71
N PHE A 98 -0.02 8.51 -7.73
CA PHE A 98 -0.44 9.02 -9.03
C PHE A 98 -1.46 8.10 -9.70
N ALA A 99 -1.24 6.78 -9.64
CA ALA A 99 -2.16 5.80 -10.18
C ALA A 99 -3.52 5.87 -9.49
N GLU A 100 -3.54 5.88 -8.15
CA GLU A 100 -4.79 5.99 -7.39
C GLU A 100 -5.53 7.29 -7.71
N TRP A 101 -4.83 8.43 -7.68
CA TRP A 101 -5.41 9.73 -8.03
C TRP A 101 -5.99 9.72 -9.43
N ARG A 102 -5.28 9.14 -10.42
CA ARG A 102 -5.76 9.03 -11.81
C ARG A 102 -7.00 8.16 -11.95
N PHE A 103 -7.08 7.06 -11.19
CA PHE A 103 -8.24 6.16 -11.24
C PHE A 103 -9.46 6.75 -10.54
N LEU A 104 -9.30 7.29 -9.34
CA LEU A 104 -10.40 7.93 -8.61
C LEU A 104 -10.88 9.23 -9.27
N SER A 105 -9.99 10.01 -9.89
CA SER A 105 -10.40 11.18 -10.68
C SER A 105 -11.15 10.82 -11.98
N SER A 106 -11.00 9.59 -12.46
CA SER A 106 -11.78 9.08 -13.60
C SER A 106 -13.15 8.56 -13.20
N TYR A 107 -13.34 8.27 -11.92
CA TYR A 107 -14.59 7.73 -11.43
C TYR A 107 -15.60 8.87 -11.23
N GLN A 108 -16.73 8.83 -11.95
CA GLN A 108 -17.80 9.81 -11.78
C GLN A 108 -18.65 9.37 -10.58
N PRO A 109 -18.68 10.14 -9.47
CA PRO A 109 -19.55 9.83 -8.36
C PRO A 109 -21.00 10.10 -8.77
N TYR A 110 -21.83 9.07 -8.76
CA TYR A 110 -23.26 9.22 -8.93
C TYR A 110 -23.87 9.58 -7.56
N SER A 111 -24.65 10.66 -7.51
CA SER A 111 -25.22 11.19 -6.26
C SER A 111 -26.31 10.28 -5.67
N SER A 112 -26.89 9.36 -6.44
CA SER A 112 -27.90 8.40 -6.00
C SER A 112 -27.93 7.19 -6.93
N ASP A 113 -28.45 6.04 -6.46
CA ASP A 113 -28.64 4.85 -7.31
C ASP A 113 -29.55 5.15 -8.51
N HIS A 114 -30.56 6.01 -8.34
CA HIS A 114 -31.39 6.52 -9.45
C HIS A 114 -30.65 7.44 -10.42
N ALA A 115 -29.70 8.27 -9.94
CA ALA A 115 -28.86 9.08 -10.84
C ALA A 115 -27.86 8.21 -11.62
N ARG A 116 -27.46 7.06 -11.05
CA ARG A 116 -26.66 6.03 -11.72
C ARG A 116 -27.44 5.34 -12.84
N GLU A 117 -28.71 5.02 -12.61
CA GLU A 117 -29.61 4.46 -13.63
C GLU A 117 -29.95 5.46 -14.74
N MET A 118 -30.05 6.75 -14.40
CA MET A 118 -30.36 7.83 -15.37
C MET A 118 -29.13 8.42 -16.08
N GLY A 119 -27.90 7.96 -15.77
CA GLY A 119 -26.67 8.42 -16.42
C GLY A 119 -26.31 9.90 -16.15
N ILE A 120 -26.91 10.51 -15.13
CA ILE A 120 -26.67 11.92 -14.78
C ILE A 120 -25.45 11.97 -13.87
N ALA A 121 -24.29 12.29 -14.43
CA ALA A 121 -23.07 12.52 -13.68
C ALA A 121 -23.27 13.72 -12.74
N ALA A 122 -23.11 13.54 -11.43
CA ALA A 122 -23.14 14.64 -10.50
C ALA A 122 -21.91 15.53 -10.74
N ASN A 123 -22.12 16.84 -10.84
CA ASN A 123 -21.04 17.80 -11.06
C ASN A 123 -20.04 17.70 -9.90
N THR A 124 -18.84 17.20 -10.18
CA THR A 124 -17.82 16.94 -9.16
C THR A 124 -17.23 18.26 -8.69
N GLY A 125 -17.65 18.69 -7.50
CA GLY A 125 -17.09 19.87 -6.84
C GLY A 125 -15.60 19.71 -6.52
N VAL A 126 -14.91 20.84 -6.32
CA VAL A 126 -13.48 20.93 -5.97
C VAL A 126 -13.13 20.08 -4.73
N LEU A 127 -14.08 19.93 -3.79
CA LEU A 127 -13.94 19.13 -2.58
C LEU A 127 -13.68 17.65 -2.85
N HIS A 128 -14.30 17.07 -3.89
CA HIS A 128 -14.10 15.66 -4.23
C HIS A 128 -12.65 15.41 -4.66
N LYS A 129 -12.08 16.30 -5.47
CA LYS A 129 -10.68 16.23 -5.91
C LYS A 129 -9.69 16.39 -4.76
N GLN A 130 -9.98 17.31 -3.82
CA GLN A 130 -9.14 17.52 -2.63
C GLN A 130 -9.12 16.28 -1.73
N VAL A 131 -10.28 15.64 -1.55
CA VAL A 131 -10.39 14.44 -0.72
C VAL A 131 -9.66 13.25 -1.34
N ILE A 132 -9.79 13.05 -2.66
CA ILE A 132 -9.01 12.02 -3.36
C ILE A 132 -7.51 12.27 -3.16
N LEU A 133 -7.07 13.53 -3.28
CA LEU A 133 -5.65 13.87 -3.10
C LEU A 133 -5.17 13.55 -1.69
N VAL A 134 -5.95 13.88 -0.66
CA VAL A 134 -5.60 13.57 0.75
C VAL A 134 -5.56 12.06 0.98
N LEU A 135 -6.53 11.31 0.46
CA LEU A 135 -6.54 9.84 0.54
C LEU A 135 -5.30 9.25 -0.15
N SER A 136 -4.93 9.77 -1.32
CA SER A 136 -3.75 9.28 -2.03
C SER A 136 -2.45 9.66 -1.33
N CYS A 137 -2.33 10.84 -0.73
CA CYS A 137 -1.18 11.15 0.10
C CYS A 137 -1.09 10.25 1.34
N LEU A 138 -2.22 9.88 1.94
CA LEU A 138 -2.28 8.94 3.06
C LEU A 138 -1.70 7.56 2.67
N GLN A 139 -1.85 7.14 1.41
CA GLN A 139 -1.26 5.88 0.95
C GLN A 139 0.26 5.84 1.08
N VAL A 140 0.96 6.96 0.87
CA VAL A 140 2.43 7.01 1.06
C VAL A 140 2.81 6.70 2.50
N LEU A 141 2.06 7.26 3.45
CA LEU A 141 2.28 7.02 4.87
C LEU A 141 1.99 5.56 5.23
N CYS A 142 0.95 4.96 4.64
CA CYS A 142 0.65 3.54 4.84
C CYS A 142 1.73 2.63 4.24
N ILE A 143 2.25 2.95 3.05
CA ILE A 143 3.36 2.20 2.42
C ILE A 143 4.63 2.32 3.27
N TRP A 144 4.93 3.52 3.78
CA TRP A 144 6.05 3.75 4.69
C TRP A 144 5.90 2.93 5.99
N PHE A 145 4.72 2.96 6.60
CA PHE A 145 4.46 2.25 7.86
C PHE A 145 4.46 0.72 7.69
N MET A 146 3.97 0.21 6.56
CA MET A 146 4.05 -1.21 6.20
C MET A 146 5.42 -1.65 5.74
N LEU A 147 6.34 -0.71 5.49
CA LEU A 147 7.69 -1.07 5.15
C LEU A 147 8.30 -1.75 6.39
N PRO A 148 8.69 -3.03 6.29
CA PRO A 148 9.51 -3.62 7.33
C PRO A 148 10.72 -2.72 7.58
N SER A 149 10.83 -2.21 8.82
CA SER A 149 12.02 -1.55 9.32
C SER A 149 13.10 -2.61 9.41
N PHE A 150 13.73 -2.94 8.28
CA PHE A 150 14.92 -3.75 8.24
C PHE A 150 16.07 -2.91 8.83
N SER A 151 16.12 -2.87 10.16
CA SER A 151 17.28 -2.41 10.92
C SER A 151 18.46 -3.37 10.77
N GLY A 152 18.26 -4.52 10.13
CA GLY A 152 19.29 -5.49 9.75
C GLY A 152 19.89 -5.17 8.38
N GLY A 153 20.26 -3.92 8.12
CA GLY A 153 21.32 -3.69 7.14
C GLY A 153 22.57 -4.34 7.73
N ALA A 154 22.96 -5.51 7.21
CA ALA A 154 24.24 -6.11 7.54
C ALA A 154 25.29 -5.01 7.40
N LYS A 155 25.94 -4.66 8.51
CA LYS A 155 27.10 -3.77 8.46
C LYS A 155 28.07 -4.41 7.48
N PRO A 156 28.57 -3.70 6.46
CA PRO A 156 29.62 -4.23 5.61
C PRO A 156 30.87 -4.43 6.48
N GLY A 157 31.00 -5.61 7.07
CA GLY A 157 31.97 -5.93 8.13
C GLY A 157 31.79 -7.28 8.81
N ASP A 158 30.58 -7.87 8.85
CA ASP A 158 30.33 -9.13 9.59
C ASP A 158 30.43 -10.40 8.74
N ILE A 159 31.29 -10.42 7.72
CA ILE A 159 31.78 -11.69 7.15
C ILE A 159 32.98 -12.14 7.99
N ASN A 160 32.73 -12.46 9.26
CA ASN A 160 33.71 -13.18 10.05
C ASN A 160 33.71 -14.65 9.59
N VAL A 161 34.67 -14.94 8.72
CA VAL A 161 35.21 -16.28 8.50
C VAL A 161 35.61 -16.84 9.86
N GLY A 162 34.73 -17.63 10.49
CA GLY A 162 34.98 -18.06 11.85
C GLY A 162 33.99 -19.10 12.35
N ASN A 163 34.06 -20.30 11.78
CA ASN A 163 34.41 -21.53 12.50
C ASN A 163 33.68 -22.72 11.86
N ARG A 164 34.40 -23.43 10.99
CA ARG A 164 34.14 -24.86 10.79
C ARG A 164 34.36 -25.55 12.12
N ARG A 165 33.35 -26.26 12.62
CA ARG A 165 33.48 -27.57 13.25
C ARG A 165 32.10 -28.21 13.37
#